data_AF-A0A2W4M1U4-F1
#
_entry.id   AF-A0A2W4M1U4-F1
#
_cell.length_a   1.000
_cell.length_b   1.000
_cell.length_c   1.000
_cell.angle_alpha   90.00
_cell.angle_beta   90.00
_cell.angle_gamma   90.00
#
_symmetry.space_group_name_H-M   'P 1'
#
loop_
_entity.id
_entity.type
_entity.pdbx_description
1 polymer ?
#
loop_
_entity_poly.entity_id
_entity_poly.type
_entity_poly.pdbx_seq_one_letter_code
_entity_poly.pdbx_strand_id
1 'polypeptide(L)'
;MKKVLLAIGSTFAALLVLVCGAALWLLNTERGASLITTLAVRQLGERLTVGEVAGTLAGPLTLSKVRWRDPRSGMHVAVGRATVDIELLALLRREVRVRNAAVHDAHIQLGEPQPEEPPEEPEKPLSLEAPIDIVVERFAASRVVVERDAGQVTEGRKARLVTIREADFVGRWTRNDIAVERLDVRAAEGTAQLRAAFATSKPWIGTGQGDIRWRVGGSTYAARLAATSTAQQARLELDMSSPLTARLAATLEQSAALPWRVTLELPRFD
;
A
#
# COMPACT_ATOMS: atom_id res chain seq x y z
N MET A 1 -53.73 17.79 6.30
CA MET A 1 -52.25 17.92 6.40
C MET A 1 -51.55 16.62 6.81
N LYS A 2 -51.97 15.91 7.88
CA LYS A 2 -51.36 14.61 8.29
C LYS A 2 -51.31 13.53 7.19
N LYS A 3 -52.36 13.40 6.37
CA LYS A 3 -52.43 12.42 5.26
C LYS A 3 -51.44 12.71 4.11
N VAL A 4 -51.11 13.98 3.87
CA VAL A 4 -50.17 14.40 2.81
C VAL A 4 -48.72 14.25 3.29
N LEU A 5 -48.43 14.55 4.56
CA LEU A 5 -47.12 14.27 5.16
C LEU A 5 -46.81 12.76 5.20
N LEU A 6 -47.81 11.92 5.50
CA LEU A 6 -47.65 10.47 5.47
C LEU A 6 -47.43 9.93 4.05
N ALA A 7 -48.12 10.48 3.05
CA ALA A 7 -47.95 10.09 1.65
C ALA A 7 -46.57 10.48 1.10
N ILE A 8 -46.08 11.69 1.41
CA ILE A 8 -44.74 12.14 1.00
C ILE A 8 -43.65 11.33 1.72
N GLY A 9 -43.81 11.07 3.02
CA GLY A 9 -42.89 10.22 3.79
C GLY A 9 -42.83 8.79 3.26
N SER A 10 -43.97 8.21 2.89
CA SER A 10 -44.06 6.87 2.31
C SER A 10 -43.41 6.78 0.93
N THR A 11 -43.65 7.77 0.05
CA THR A 11 -43.03 7.83 -1.28
C THR A 11 -41.52 7.99 -1.18
N PHE A 12 -41.03 8.82 -0.25
CA PHE A 12 -39.59 9.00 -0.03
C PHE A 12 -38.93 7.73 0.54
N ALA A 13 -39.59 7.05 1.48
CA ALA A 13 -39.11 5.77 2.01
C ALA A 13 -39.09 4.68 0.94
N ALA A 14 -40.12 4.60 0.08
CA ALA A 14 -40.16 3.66 -1.04
C ALA A 14 -39.05 3.95 -2.07
N LEU A 15 -38.78 5.23 -2.36
CA LEU A 15 -37.68 5.63 -3.24
C LEU A 15 -36.32 5.28 -2.62
N LEU A 16 -36.15 5.51 -1.32
CA LEU A 16 -34.93 5.14 -0.59
C LEU A 16 -34.71 3.62 -0.62
N VAL A 17 -35.75 2.83 -0.37
CA VAL A 17 -35.70 1.36 -0.45
C VAL A 17 -35.40 0.90 -1.87
N LEU A 18 -35.94 1.55 -2.90
CA LEU A 18 -35.65 1.24 -4.30
C LEU A 18 -34.19 1.55 -4.66
N VAL A 19 -33.67 2.70 -4.22
CA VAL A 19 -32.27 3.10 -4.44
C VAL A 19 -31.32 2.20 -3.67
N CYS A 20 -31.60 1.92 -2.40
CA CYS A 20 -30.84 0.95 -1.60
C CYS A 20 -30.91 -0.45 -2.21
N GLY A 21 -32.07 -0.88 -2.70
CA GLY A 21 -32.26 -2.16 -3.39
C GLY A 21 -31.48 -2.25 -4.70
N ALA A 22 -31.47 -1.19 -5.50
CA ALA A 22 -30.69 -1.09 -6.73
C ALA A 22 -29.18 -1.04 -6.45
N ALA A 23 -28.75 -0.32 -5.42
CA ALA A 23 -27.36 -0.28 -4.98
C ALA A 23 -26.91 -1.66 -4.46
N LEU A 24 -27.70 -2.30 -3.61
CA LEU A 24 -27.46 -3.66 -3.12
C LEU A 24 -27.44 -4.67 -4.26
N TRP A 25 -28.31 -4.52 -5.26
CA TRP A 25 -28.30 -5.36 -6.46
C TRP A 25 -27.05 -5.14 -7.30
N LEU A 26 -26.62 -3.89 -7.53
CA LEU A 26 -25.37 -3.60 -8.23
C LEU A 26 -24.14 -4.16 -7.49
N LEU A 27 -24.14 -4.05 -6.17
CA LEU A 27 -23.03 -4.49 -5.34
C LEU A 27 -22.98 -6.02 -5.26
N ASN A 28 -24.13 -6.69 -5.27
CA ASN A 28 -24.25 -8.13 -5.07
C ASN A 28 -24.41 -8.94 -6.37
N THR A 29 -24.31 -8.33 -7.55
CA THR A 29 -24.42 -9.04 -8.83
C THR A 29 -23.20 -8.86 -9.72
N GLU A 30 -22.88 -9.89 -10.50
CA GLU A 30 -21.77 -9.90 -11.45
C GLU A 30 -21.93 -8.85 -12.56
N ARG A 31 -23.16 -8.62 -13.00
CA ARG A 31 -23.48 -7.55 -13.96
C ARG A 31 -23.26 -6.16 -13.37
N GLY A 32 -23.56 -5.97 -12.08
CA GLY A 32 -23.32 -4.71 -11.39
C GLY A 32 -21.83 -4.41 -11.20
N ALA A 33 -21.03 -5.42 -10.85
CA ALA A 33 -19.57 -5.31 -10.76
C ALA A 33 -18.96 -4.94 -12.12
N SER A 34 -19.33 -5.65 -13.20
CA SER A 34 -18.89 -5.35 -14.56
C SER A 34 -19.23 -3.93 -15.02
N LEU A 35 -20.44 -3.43 -14.70
CA LEU A 35 -20.86 -2.06 -15.01
C LEU A 35 -20.02 -1.02 -14.26
N ILE A 36 -19.78 -1.21 -12.96
CA ILE A 36 -18.97 -0.28 -12.16
C ILE A 36 -17.51 -0.28 -12.64
N THR A 37 -16.93 -1.44 -12.95
CA THR A 37 -15.59 -1.51 -13.53
C THR A 37 -15.52 -0.80 -14.87
N THR A 38 -16.53 -0.96 -15.72
CA THR A 38 -16.60 -0.27 -17.02
C THR A 38 -16.67 1.25 -16.85
N LEU A 39 -17.45 1.74 -15.89
CA LEU A 39 -17.53 3.17 -15.56
C LEU A 39 -16.20 3.69 -15.00
N ALA A 40 -15.54 2.93 -14.12
CA ALA A 40 -14.23 3.27 -13.58
C ALA A 40 -13.15 3.34 -14.68
N VAL A 41 -13.13 2.37 -15.60
CA VAL A 41 -12.24 2.38 -16.77
C VAL A 41 -12.51 3.61 -17.65
N ARG A 42 -13.78 3.94 -17.91
CA ARG A 42 -14.14 5.16 -18.66
C ARG A 42 -13.66 6.44 -17.98
N GLN A 43 -13.76 6.51 -16.66
CA GLN A 43 -13.33 7.68 -15.89
C GLN A 43 -11.80 7.80 -15.79
N LEU A 44 -11.09 6.68 -15.70
CA LEU A 44 -9.62 6.62 -15.67
C LEU A 44 -9.00 6.71 -17.08
N GLY A 45 -9.83 6.66 -18.13
CA GLY A 45 -9.41 6.74 -19.52
C GLY A 45 -8.46 5.60 -19.90
N GLU A 46 -7.47 5.88 -20.74
CA GLU A 46 -6.47 4.90 -21.20
C GLU A 46 -5.50 4.42 -20.09
N ARG A 47 -5.61 4.96 -18.87
CA ARG A 47 -4.71 4.63 -17.75
C ARG A 47 -5.03 3.29 -17.11
N LEU A 48 -6.25 2.77 -17.23
CA LEU A 48 -6.64 1.49 -16.66
C LEU A 48 -7.36 0.64 -17.70
N THR A 49 -6.90 -0.59 -17.91
CA THR A 49 -7.62 -1.59 -18.70
C THR A 49 -7.82 -2.83 -17.86
N VAL A 50 -9.02 -3.41 -17.92
CA VAL A 50 -9.37 -4.65 -17.23
C VAL A 50 -9.92 -5.60 -18.29
N GLY A 51 -9.39 -6.83 -18.33
CA GLY A 51 -9.78 -7.81 -19.35
C GLY A 51 -11.08 -8.52 -19.00
N GLU A 52 -11.14 -9.09 -17.80
CA GLU A 52 -12.28 -9.87 -17.34
C GLU A 52 -12.58 -9.54 -15.88
N VAL A 53 -13.86 -9.52 -15.55
CA VAL A 53 -14.39 -9.25 -14.21
C VAL A 53 -15.34 -10.39 -13.87
N ALA A 54 -15.10 -11.06 -12.74
CA ALA A 54 -15.94 -12.13 -12.23
C ALA A 54 -16.24 -11.91 -10.74
N GLY A 55 -17.41 -12.36 -10.29
CA GLY A 55 -17.85 -12.19 -8.90
C GLY A 55 -18.59 -10.88 -8.66
N THR A 56 -18.66 -10.43 -7.41
CA THR A 56 -19.51 -9.30 -6.98
C THR A 56 -18.70 -8.30 -6.16
N LEU A 57 -19.18 -7.07 -6.00
CA LEU A 57 -18.53 -6.07 -5.13
C LEU A 57 -18.82 -6.28 -3.64
N ALA A 58 -19.91 -6.97 -3.32
CA ALA A 58 -20.30 -7.36 -1.96
C ALA A 58 -19.66 -8.69 -1.50
N GLY A 59 -18.84 -9.30 -2.35
CA GLY A 59 -18.08 -10.51 -2.08
C GLY A 59 -16.73 -10.46 -2.81
N PRO A 60 -16.09 -11.61 -3.04
CA PRO A 60 -14.81 -11.64 -3.73
C PRO A 60 -14.97 -11.23 -5.20
N LEU A 61 -14.41 -10.08 -5.55
CA LEU A 61 -14.27 -9.59 -6.91
C LEU A 61 -12.95 -10.09 -7.50
N THR A 62 -13.01 -10.80 -8.63
CA THR A 62 -11.83 -11.25 -9.37
C THR A 62 -11.69 -10.45 -10.65
N LEU A 63 -10.53 -9.80 -10.81
CA LEU A 63 -10.14 -9.06 -12.00
C LEU A 63 -8.99 -9.79 -12.68
N SER A 64 -9.11 -10.05 -13.99
CA SER A 64 -8.04 -10.67 -14.77
C SER A 64 -7.50 -9.71 -15.82
N LYS A 65 -6.20 -9.84 -16.10
CA LYS A 65 -5.45 -9.04 -17.10
C LYS A 65 -5.60 -7.54 -16.86
N VAL A 66 -5.44 -7.12 -15.61
CA VAL A 66 -5.49 -5.70 -15.22
C VAL A 66 -4.19 -5.05 -15.69
N ARG A 67 -4.28 -3.93 -16.40
CA ARG A 67 -3.11 -3.11 -16.75
C ARG A 67 -3.37 -1.68 -16.38
N TRP A 68 -2.41 -1.08 -15.69
CA TRP A 68 -2.41 0.31 -15.31
C TRP A 68 -1.17 1.00 -15.87
N ARG A 69 -1.35 2.23 -16.38
CA ARG A 69 -0.27 3.07 -16.89
C ARG A 69 -0.42 4.46 -16.31
N ASP A 70 0.63 4.94 -15.68
CA ASP A 70 0.73 6.34 -15.33
C ASP A 70 1.63 7.08 -16.32
N PRO A 71 1.05 7.93 -17.18
CA PRO A 71 1.82 8.67 -18.17
C PRO A 71 2.74 9.72 -17.53
N ARG A 72 2.54 10.11 -16.27
CA ARG A 72 3.42 11.07 -15.59
C ARG A 72 4.71 10.42 -15.11
N SER A 73 4.59 9.31 -14.39
CA SER A 73 5.76 8.58 -13.87
C SER A 73 6.38 7.59 -14.85
N GLY A 74 5.73 7.33 -15.98
CA GLY A 74 6.11 6.25 -16.90
C GLY A 74 5.90 4.85 -16.29
N MET A 75 5.25 4.74 -15.13
CA MET A 75 5.03 3.48 -14.45
C MET A 75 3.96 2.65 -15.16
N HIS A 76 4.28 1.39 -15.45
CA HIS A 76 3.38 0.41 -16.04
C HIS A 76 3.22 -0.78 -15.11
N VAL A 77 2.00 -1.09 -14.72
CA VAL A 77 1.68 -2.24 -13.86
C VAL A 77 0.77 -3.17 -14.63
N ALA A 78 1.15 -4.43 -14.80
CA ALA A 78 0.31 -5.47 -15.38
C ALA A 78 0.12 -6.58 -14.35
N VAL A 79 -1.13 -7.00 -14.13
CA VAL A 79 -1.50 -8.03 -13.18
C VAL A 79 -2.30 -9.11 -13.89
N GLY A 80 -1.86 -10.36 -13.78
CA GLY A 80 -2.55 -11.51 -14.35
C GLY A 80 -3.91 -11.73 -13.69
N ARG A 81 -3.93 -11.79 -12.36
CA ARG A 81 -5.16 -11.93 -11.57
C ARG A 81 -5.06 -11.14 -10.27
N ALA A 82 -6.09 -10.36 -9.98
CA ALA A 82 -6.30 -9.72 -8.69
C ALA A 82 -7.65 -10.17 -8.12
N THR A 83 -7.67 -10.54 -6.85
CA THR A 83 -8.91 -10.81 -6.11
C THR A 83 -9.01 -9.83 -4.96
N VAL A 84 -10.18 -9.29 -4.72
CA VAL A 84 -10.41 -8.35 -3.61
C VAL A 84 -11.79 -8.58 -3.01
N ASP A 85 -11.85 -8.63 -1.69
CA ASP A 85 -13.07 -8.74 -0.89
C ASP A 85 -13.10 -7.58 0.11
N ILE A 86 -14.05 -6.67 -0.09
CA ILE A 86 -14.18 -5.42 0.66
C ILE A 86 -15.43 -5.49 1.53
N GLU A 87 -15.32 -5.13 2.81
CA GLU A 87 -16.49 -4.96 3.68
C GLU A 87 -17.20 -3.64 3.35
N LEU A 88 -18.19 -3.68 2.47
CA LEU A 88 -18.95 -2.49 2.03
C LEU A 88 -19.62 -1.74 3.20
N LEU A 89 -20.04 -2.44 4.25
CA LEU A 89 -20.63 -1.82 5.44
C LEU A 89 -19.62 -0.98 6.24
N ALA A 90 -18.32 -1.23 6.09
CA ALA A 90 -17.28 -0.40 6.69
C ALA A 90 -17.22 1.00 6.05
N LEU A 91 -17.60 1.12 4.77
CA LEU A 91 -17.63 2.42 4.07
C LEU A 91 -18.64 3.39 4.70
N LEU A 92 -19.73 2.88 5.29
CA LEU A 92 -20.69 3.68 6.07
C LEU A 92 -20.05 4.29 7.31
N ARG A 93 -18.97 3.69 7.82
CA ARG A 93 -18.15 4.19 8.93
C ARG A 93 -16.94 4.99 8.46
N ARG A 94 -16.85 5.33 7.15
CA ARG A 94 -15.70 6.00 6.52
C ARG A 94 -14.41 5.19 6.65
N GLU A 95 -14.53 3.86 6.58
CA GLU A 95 -13.42 2.93 6.67
C GLU A 95 -13.40 2.02 5.44
N VAL A 96 -12.23 1.87 4.81
CA VAL A 96 -11.98 0.88 3.76
C VAL A 96 -11.40 -0.36 4.40
N ARG A 97 -12.24 -1.38 4.61
CA ARG A 97 -11.80 -2.66 5.15
C ARG A 97 -11.70 -3.72 4.06
N VAL A 98 -10.50 -4.20 3.84
CA VAL A 98 -10.17 -5.29 2.92
C VAL A 98 -10.04 -6.57 3.74
N ARG A 99 -11.02 -7.47 3.62
CA ARG A 99 -11.00 -8.78 4.29
C ARG A 99 -9.93 -9.68 3.70
N ASN A 100 -9.87 -9.69 2.37
CA ASN A 100 -8.91 -10.47 1.63
C ASN A 100 -8.60 -9.79 0.31
N ALA A 101 -7.32 -9.61 0.02
CA ALA A 101 -6.85 -9.21 -1.29
C ALA A 101 -5.72 -10.16 -1.71
N ALA A 102 -5.71 -10.55 -2.97
CA ALA A 102 -4.62 -11.32 -3.53
C ALA A 102 -4.25 -10.83 -4.92
N VAL A 103 -2.97 -10.86 -5.21
CA VAL A 103 -2.41 -10.52 -6.53
C VAL A 103 -1.52 -11.67 -6.99
N HIS A 104 -1.73 -12.11 -8.23
CA HIS A 104 -0.94 -13.14 -8.87
C HIS A 104 -0.43 -12.63 -10.22
N ASP A 105 0.83 -12.95 -10.53
CA ASP A 105 1.48 -12.58 -11.80
C ASP A 105 1.50 -11.08 -12.05
N ALA A 106 2.11 -10.33 -11.13
CA ALA A 106 2.26 -8.90 -11.28
C ALA A 106 3.62 -8.55 -11.90
N HIS A 107 3.60 -7.69 -12.92
CA HIS A 107 4.76 -7.14 -13.58
C HIS A 107 4.70 -5.62 -13.42
N ILE A 108 5.65 -5.07 -12.67
CA ILE A 108 5.78 -3.65 -12.40
C ILE A 108 6.99 -3.15 -13.19
N GLN A 109 6.77 -2.24 -14.12
CA GLN A 109 7.81 -1.56 -14.87
C GLN A 109 7.86 -0.10 -14.40
N LEU A 110 8.97 0.27 -13.82
CA LEU A 110 9.24 1.64 -13.38
C LEU A 110 9.83 2.42 -14.55
N GLY A 111 9.27 3.60 -14.81
CA GLY A 111 9.79 4.54 -15.80
C GLY A 111 11.13 5.15 -15.39
N GLU A 112 11.71 5.93 -16.30
CA GLU A 112 12.94 6.67 -16.04
C GLU A 112 12.70 7.74 -14.96
N PRO A 113 13.60 7.93 -13.98
CA PRO A 113 13.49 9.02 -13.02
C PRO A 113 13.43 10.36 -13.76
N GLN A 114 12.30 11.05 -13.72
CA GLN A 114 12.23 12.43 -14.20
C GLN A 114 13.01 13.32 -13.22
N PRO A 115 13.81 14.28 -13.73
CA PRO A 115 14.35 15.34 -12.87
C PRO A 115 13.19 16.02 -12.15
N GLU A 116 13.23 16.05 -10.82
CA GLU A 116 12.24 16.78 -10.03
C GLU A 116 12.25 18.25 -10.46
N GLU A 117 11.16 18.72 -11.05
CA GLU A 117 10.93 20.15 -11.22
C GLU A 117 10.93 20.79 -9.81
N PRO A 118 11.65 21.90 -9.58
CA PRO A 118 11.73 22.52 -8.27
C PRO A 118 10.32 22.79 -7.75
N PRO A 119 9.97 22.36 -6.52
CA PRO A 119 8.62 22.54 -6.00
C PRO A 119 8.30 24.05 -5.92
N GLU A 120 7.26 24.47 -6.65
CA GLU A 120 6.81 25.87 -6.67
C GLU A 120 6.13 26.32 -5.35
N GLU A 121 5.81 25.39 -4.46
CA GLU A 121 5.17 25.66 -3.16
C GLU A 121 5.96 25.04 -2.00
N PRO A 122 6.03 25.71 -0.83
CA PRO A 122 6.62 25.13 0.36
C PRO A 122 5.86 23.86 0.75
N GLU A 123 6.58 22.74 0.79
CA GLU A 123 6.02 21.43 1.12
C GLU A 123 5.25 21.50 2.45
N LYS A 124 3.96 21.15 2.40
CA LYS A 124 3.16 20.99 3.63
C LYS A 124 3.88 20.01 4.56
N PRO A 125 3.88 20.25 5.88
CA PRO A 125 4.49 19.33 6.82
C PRO A 125 3.89 17.93 6.64
N LEU A 126 4.76 16.92 6.53
CA LEU A 126 4.39 15.51 6.37
C LEU A 126 3.35 15.13 7.44
N SER A 127 2.12 14.85 7.00
CA SER A 127 1.07 14.30 7.86
C SER A 127 1.05 12.78 7.71
N LEU A 128 1.13 12.07 8.84
CA LEU A 128 0.96 10.62 8.89
C LEU A 128 -0.52 10.23 9.04
N GLU A 129 -1.43 11.19 9.22
CA GLU A 129 -2.86 10.91 9.38
C GLU A 129 -3.47 10.39 8.08
N ALA A 130 -4.22 9.30 8.18
CA ALA A 130 -4.91 8.75 7.02
C ALA A 130 -6.05 9.68 6.56
N PRO A 131 -6.17 9.98 5.27
CA PRO A 131 -7.32 10.73 4.75
C PRO A 131 -8.63 9.95 4.95
N ILE A 132 -8.55 8.63 4.92
CA ILE A 132 -9.61 7.67 5.25
C ILE A 132 -8.99 6.50 6.00
N ASP A 133 -9.71 5.90 6.94
CA ASP A 133 -9.21 4.73 7.66
C ASP A 133 -9.16 3.53 6.71
N ILE A 134 -8.03 2.84 6.66
CA ILE A 134 -7.77 1.68 5.82
C ILE A 134 -7.35 0.52 6.72
N VAL A 135 -8.03 -0.61 6.60
CA VAL A 135 -7.71 -1.85 7.32
C VAL A 135 -7.57 -2.98 6.32
N VAL A 136 -6.46 -3.71 6.38
CA VAL A 136 -6.18 -4.86 5.53
C VAL A 136 -5.98 -6.07 6.44
N GLU A 137 -6.99 -6.94 6.49
CA GLU A 137 -6.96 -8.16 7.31
C GLU A 137 -6.09 -9.24 6.67
N ARG A 138 -6.04 -9.28 5.33
CA ARG A 138 -5.20 -10.18 4.56
C ARG A 138 -4.91 -9.61 3.19
N PHE A 139 -3.63 -9.47 2.88
CA PHE A 139 -3.14 -9.27 1.53
C PHE A 139 -2.07 -10.31 1.21
N ALA A 140 -2.17 -10.94 0.04
CA ALA A 140 -1.15 -11.84 -0.47
C ALA A 140 -0.74 -11.43 -1.88
N ALA A 141 0.55 -11.50 -2.20
CA ALA A 141 1.06 -11.33 -3.55
C ALA A 141 1.93 -12.52 -3.91
N SER A 142 1.88 -12.97 -5.17
CA SER A 142 2.76 -14.03 -5.65
C SER A 142 3.21 -13.78 -7.07
N ARG A 143 4.43 -14.23 -7.37
CA ARG A 143 5.09 -14.05 -8.68
C ARG A 143 5.04 -12.59 -9.14
N VAL A 144 5.57 -11.70 -8.31
CA VAL A 144 5.72 -10.27 -8.65
C VAL A 144 7.12 -10.01 -9.17
N VAL A 145 7.21 -9.41 -10.35
CA VAL A 145 8.48 -9.00 -10.97
C VAL A 145 8.50 -7.49 -11.06
N VAL A 146 9.55 -6.87 -10.53
CA VAL A 146 9.79 -5.43 -10.68
C VAL A 146 10.98 -5.23 -11.58
N GLU A 147 10.77 -4.46 -12.64
CA GLU A 147 11.76 -4.11 -13.64
C GLU A 147 11.82 -2.58 -13.76
N ARG A 148 12.98 -2.07 -14.14
CA ARG A 148 13.15 -0.68 -14.50
C ARG A 148 13.52 -0.61 -15.97
N ASP A 149 12.88 0.30 -16.69
CA ASP A 149 13.36 0.69 -18.00
C ASP A 149 14.67 1.43 -17.78
N ALA A 150 15.79 0.78 -18.14
CA ALA A 150 17.04 1.49 -18.25
C ALA A 150 16.88 2.42 -19.45
N GLY A 151 16.73 3.73 -19.20
CA GLY A 151 16.79 4.75 -20.24
C GLY A 151 18.06 4.62 -21.08
N GLN A 152 18.24 5.54 -22.04
CA GLN A 152 19.20 5.48 -23.18
C GLN A 152 20.66 5.06 -22.90
N VAL A 153 21.08 4.93 -21.64
CA VAL A 153 22.42 4.57 -21.18
C VAL A 153 22.78 3.08 -21.40
N THR A 154 21.82 2.19 -21.66
CA THR A 154 22.15 0.77 -21.94
C THR A 154 21.14 0.12 -22.89
N GLU A 155 21.35 0.27 -24.21
CA GLU A 155 20.77 -0.59 -25.28
C GLU A 155 19.38 -1.20 -24.99
N GLY A 156 18.40 -0.38 -24.58
CA GLY A 156 17.00 -0.82 -24.36
C GLY A 156 16.82 -2.02 -23.42
N ARG A 157 17.77 -2.34 -22.54
CA ARG A 157 17.73 -3.55 -21.72
C ARG A 157 17.01 -3.26 -20.40
N LYS A 158 15.82 -3.86 -20.22
CA LYS A 158 15.10 -3.82 -18.94
C LYS A 158 15.95 -4.44 -17.84
N ALA A 159 16.21 -3.68 -16.78
CA ALA A 159 16.94 -4.16 -15.61
C ALA A 159 15.95 -4.72 -14.60
N ARG A 160 15.98 -6.05 -14.40
CA ARG A 160 15.19 -6.69 -13.35
C ARG A 160 15.75 -6.32 -11.99
N LEU A 161 14.92 -5.65 -11.18
CA LEU A 161 15.30 -5.17 -9.85
C LEU A 161 15.06 -6.24 -8.78
N VAL A 162 13.90 -6.90 -8.82
CA VAL A 162 13.53 -7.91 -7.83
C VAL A 162 12.49 -8.89 -8.39
N THR A 163 12.59 -10.16 -7.97
CA THR A 163 11.55 -11.17 -8.20
C THR A 163 10.98 -11.66 -6.87
N ILE A 164 9.81 -11.15 -6.49
CA ILE A 164 9.08 -11.58 -5.30
C ILE A 164 8.29 -12.84 -5.65
N ARG A 165 8.58 -13.93 -4.95
CA ARG A 165 7.84 -15.19 -5.07
C ARG A 165 6.52 -15.09 -4.32
N GLU A 166 6.58 -14.59 -3.09
CA GLU A 166 5.47 -14.47 -2.16
C GLU A 166 5.64 -13.21 -1.31
N ALA A 167 4.54 -12.50 -1.04
CA ALA A 167 4.48 -11.49 -0.01
C ALA A 167 3.15 -11.58 0.72
N ASP A 168 3.17 -11.43 2.03
CA ASP A 168 1.99 -11.37 2.87
C ASP A 168 1.99 -10.06 3.66
N PHE A 169 0.82 -9.41 3.73
CA PHE A 169 0.65 -8.17 4.45
C PHE A 169 -0.64 -8.18 5.28
N VAL A 170 -0.52 -7.72 6.53
CA VAL A 170 -1.63 -7.42 7.44
C VAL A 170 -1.30 -6.11 8.13
N GLY A 171 -2.25 -5.19 8.14
CA GLY A 171 -2.03 -3.89 8.75
C GLY A 171 -3.18 -2.93 8.58
N ARG A 172 -2.95 -1.72 9.07
CA ARG A 172 -3.93 -0.64 9.04
C ARG A 172 -3.25 0.72 9.00
N TRP A 173 -3.93 1.66 8.40
CA TRP A 173 -3.58 3.07 8.41
C TRP A 173 -4.85 3.85 8.74
N THR A 174 -4.88 4.37 9.95
CA THR A 174 -6.03 5.10 10.47
C THR A 174 -5.62 6.53 10.80
N ARG A 175 -6.59 7.36 11.17
CA ARG A 175 -6.29 8.70 11.69
C ARG A 175 -5.47 8.71 12.97
N ASN A 176 -5.47 7.62 13.74
CA ASN A 176 -4.84 7.58 15.07
C ASN A 176 -3.49 6.84 15.05
N ASP A 177 -3.35 5.85 14.20
CA ASP A 177 -2.13 5.06 14.09
C ASP A 177 -1.98 4.35 12.74
N ILE A 178 -0.72 4.00 12.45
CA ILE A 178 -0.30 3.10 11.38
C ILE A 178 0.27 1.85 12.04
N ALA A 179 -0.25 0.69 11.66
CA ALA A 179 0.30 -0.59 12.10
C ALA A 179 0.54 -1.54 10.92
N VAL A 180 1.74 -2.10 10.88
CA VAL A 180 2.11 -3.27 10.09
C VAL A 180 2.16 -4.44 11.06
N GLU A 181 1.10 -5.22 11.14
CA GLU A 181 1.07 -6.40 12.01
C GLU A 181 1.93 -7.53 11.45
N ARG A 182 2.00 -7.59 10.11
CA ARG A 182 2.86 -8.50 9.36
C ARG A 182 3.15 -7.92 8.00
N LEU A 183 4.42 -7.91 7.64
CA LEU A 183 4.87 -7.81 6.26
C LEU A 183 5.96 -8.86 6.10
N ASP A 184 5.66 -9.93 5.37
CA ASP A 184 6.61 -10.99 5.07
C ASP A 184 6.84 -11.01 3.56
N VAL A 185 8.09 -10.95 3.11
CA VAL A 185 8.46 -10.95 1.70
C VAL A 185 9.47 -12.05 1.45
N ARG A 186 9.19 -12.92 0.49
CA ARG A 186 10.10 -13.95 -0.03
C ARG A 186 10.38 -13.69 -1.49
N ALA A 187 11.63 -13.40 -1.82
CA ALA A 187 12.09 -13.13 -3.17
C ALA A 187 13.21 -14.09 -3.60
N ALA A 188 13.60 -14.01 -4.87
CA ALA A 188 14.77 -14.73 -5.37
C ALA A 188 16.07 -14.20 -4.75
N GLU A 189 16.06 -12.92 -4.38
CA GLU A 189 17.17 -12.19 -3.80
C GLU A 189 17.27 -12.40 -2.29
N GLY A 190 16.19 -12.78 -1.60
CA GLY A 190 16.22 -13.01 -0.16
C GLY A 190 14.86 -12.92 0.53
N THR A 191 14.88 -12.60 1.82
CA THR A 191 13.70 -12.46 2.66
C THR A 191 13.71 -11.15 3.43
N ALA A 192 12.53 -10.58 3.66
CA ALA A 192 12.34 -9.42 4.54
C ALA A 192 11.09 -9.63 5.38
N GLN A 193 11.16 -9.24 6.65
CA GLN A 193 10.05 -9.25 7.58
C GLN A 193 9.98 -7.91 8.31
N LEU A 194 8.78 -7.41 8.55
CA LEU A 194 8.54 -6.17 9.29
C LEU A 194 7.27 -6.27 10.13
N ARG A 195 7.35 -5.75 11.35
CA ARG A 195 6.21 -5.45 12.21
C ARG A 195 6.40 -4.07 12.80
N ALA A 196 5.35 -3.26 12.83
CA ALA A 196 5.41 -1.90 13.33
C ALA A 196 4.04 -1.43 13.82
N ALA A 197 4.01 -0.54 14.79
CA ALA A 197 2.81 0.17 15.21
C ALA A 197 3.20 1.53 15.77
N PHE A 198 2.69 2.60 15.17
CA PHE A 198 3.01 3.98 15.53
C PHE A 198 1.77 4.86 15.49
N ALA A 199 1.59 5.72 16.49
CA ALA A 199 0.61 6.79 16.45
C ALA A 199 0.93 7.77 15.32
N THR A 200 -0.09 8.26 14.62
CA THR A 200 0.04 9.21 13.50
C THR A 200 0.17 10.65 13.97
N SER A 201 -0.43 11.00 15.10
CA SER A 201 -0.32 12.32 15.73
C SER A 201 1.01 12.46 16.45
N LYS A 202 1.61 13.66 16.41
CA LYS A 202 2.77 13.99 17.25
C LYS A 202 2.36 14.05 18.73
N PRO A 203 3.20 13.56 19.67
CA PRO A 203 4.43 12.81 19.41
C PRO A 203 4.12 11.41 18.87
N TRP A 204 4.90 10.96 17.89
CA TRP A 204 4.72 9.66 17.25
C TRP A 204 5.18 8.57 18.22
N ILE A 205 4.26 7.93 18.91
CA ILE A 205 4.57 6.90 19.91
C ILE A 205 4.38 5.52 19.28
N GLY A 206 5.32 4.61 19.49
CA GLY A 206 5.22 3.28 18.92
C GLY A 206 6.49 2.45 18.93
N THR A 207 6.41 1.29 18.30
CA THR A 207 7.55 0.37 18.15
C THR A 207 7.54 -0.28 16.77
N GLY A 208 8.71 -0.70 16.31
CA GLY A 208 8.87 -1.46 15.08
C GLY A 208 10.06 -2.41 15.17
N GLN A 209 9.96 -3.52 14.47
CA GLN A 209 11.00 -4.53 14.35
C GLN A 209 11.01 -5.07 12.94
N GLY A 210 12.19 -5.33 12.39
CA GLY A 210 12.33 -5.95 11.09
C GLY A 210 13.60 -6.78 10.97
N ASP A 211 13.54 -7.78 10.12
CA ASP A 211 14.66 -8.65 9.78
C ASP A 211 14.77 -8.69 8.26
N ILE A 212 15.95 -8.43 7.74
CA ILE A 212 16.22 -8.49 6.30
C ILE A 212 17.43 -9.37 6.04
N ARG A 213 17.33 -10.24 5.04
CA ARG A 213 18.44 -10.98 4.48
C ARG A 213 18.30 -10.96 2.97
N TRP A 214 19.05 -10.11 2.30
CA TRP A 214 18.85 -9.77 0.89
C TRP A 214 20.15 -9.75 0.10
N ARG A 215 20.13 -10.24 -1.14
CA ARG A 215 21.30 -10.25 -2.02
C ARG A 215 21.24 -9.10 -3.02
N VAL A 216 22.25 -8.25 -3.01
CA VAL A 216 22.42 -7.12 -3.94
C VAL A 216 23.85 -7.11 -4.45
N GLY A 217 24.05 -7.02 -5.77
CA GLY A 217 25.39 -6.94 -6.36
C GLY A 217 26.31 -8.12 -6.03
N GLY A 218 25.76 -9.32 -5.79
CA GLY A 218 26.51 -10.51 -5.40
C GLY A 218 26.74 -10.67 -3.89
N SER A 219 26.58 -9.61 -3.10
CA SER A 219 26.75 -9.63 -1.65
C SER A 219 25.41 -9.87 -0.94
N THR A 220 25.44 -10.64 0.14
CA THR A 220 24.28 -10.78 1.03
C THR A 220 24.36 -9.75 2.14
N TYR A 221 23.32 -8.96 2.28
CA TYR A 221 23.09 -8.02 3.36
C TYR A 221 22.15 -8.67 4.36
N ALA A 222 22.56 -8.77 5.61
CA ALA A 222 21.71 -9.31 6.67
C ALA A 222 21.68 -8.32 7.82
N ALA A 223 20.51 -7.81 8.15
CA ALA A 223 20.36 -6.81 9.21
C ALA A 223 19.07 -7.02 10.00
N ARG A 224 19.10 -6.60 11.26
CA ARG A 224 17.91 -6.42 12.10
C ARG A 224 17.70 -4.94 12.35
N LEU A 225 16.44 -4.55 12.43
CA LEU A 225 16.01 -3.19 12.71
C LEU A 225 15.10 -3.22 13.93
N ALA A 226 15.32 -2.30 14.86
CA ALA A 226 14.44 -2.04 15.98
C ALA A 226 14.19 -0.54 16.08
N ALA A 227 12.93 -0.16 16.19
CA ALA A 227 12.50 1.23 16.36
C ALA A 227 11.64 1.33 17.62
N THR A 228 11.88 2.33 18.43
CA THR A 228 11.07 2.65 19.62
C THR A 228 10.88 4.14 19.69
N SER A 229 9.67 4.58 19.94
CA SER A 229 9.36 6.01 20.02
C SER A 229 8.43 6.28 21.19
N THR A 230 8.86 7.20 22.06
CA THR A 230 8.13 7.68 23.24
C THR A 230 7.74 9.13 23.04
N ALA A 231 6.98 9.73 23.96
CA ALA A 231 6.60 11.14 23.86
C ALA A 231 7.81 12.10 23.76
N GLN A 232 8.98 11.69 24.25
CA GLN A 232 10.19 12.52 24.32
C GLN A 232 11.16 12.25 23.18
N GLN A 233 11.28 11.00 22.74
CA GLN A 233 12.35 10.59 21.83
C GLN A 233 11.95 9.40 20.96
N ALA A 234 12.37 9.43 19.70
CA ALA A 234 12.40 8.28 18.81
C ALA A 234 13.83 7.73 18.73
N ARG A 235 13.98 6.41 18.72
CA ARG A 235 15.24 5.68 18.58
C ARG A 235 15.09 4.63 17.52
N LEU A 236 16.09 4.53 16.66
CA LEU A 236 16.24 3.52 15.62
C LEU A 236 17.59 2.82 15.83
N GLU A 237 17.58 1.51 15.88
CA GLU A 237 18.76 0.67 15.91
C GLU A 237 18.75 -0.25 14.69
N LEU A 238 19.88 -0.35 14.03
CA LEU A 238 20.10 -1.28 12.92
C LEU A 238 21.38 -2.06 13.20
N ASP A 239 21.23 -3.36 13.37
CA ASP A 239 22.32 -4.31 13.58
C ASP A 239 22.57 -5.08 12.28
N MET A 240 23.63 -4.75 11.56
CA MET A 240 24.05 -5.44 10.36
C MET A 240 25.05 -6.55 10.73
N SER A 241 24.81 -7.75 10.20
CA SER A 241 25.63 -8.95 10.41
C SER A 241 26.37 -9.41 9.14
N SER A 242 26.00 -8.88 7.98
CA SER A 242 26.60 -9.18 6.68
C SER A 242 26.35 -8.01 5.72
N PRO A 243 27.29 -7.67 4.81
CA PRO A 243 28.57 -8.33 4.57
C PRO A 243 29.66 -8.03 5.61
N LEU A 244 29.43 -7.04 6.46
CA LEU A 244 30.28 -6.69 7.59
C LEU A 244 29.41 -6.50 8.84
N THR A 245 29.99 -6.67 10.02
CA THR A 245 29.31 -6.41 11.29
C THR A 245 29.33 -4.92 11.60
N ALA A 246 28.17 -4.27 11.64
CA ALA A 246 28.07 -2.85 11.99
C ALA A 246 26.78 -2.58 12.77
N ARG A 247 26.82 -1.56 13.61
CA ARG A 247 25.65 -1.09 14.34
C ARG A 247 25.42 0.40 14.08
N LEU A 248 24.20 0.74 13.67
CA LEU A 248 23.75 2.11 13.53
C LEU A 248 22.73 2.38 14.63
N ALA A 249 22.93 3.44 15.40
CA ALA A 249 21.96 3.94 16.35
C ALA A 249 21.63 5.40 16.01
N ALA A 250 20.36 5.68 15.74
CA ALA A 250 19.86 7.03 15.52
C ALA A 250 18.85 7.40 16.62
N THR A 251 18.93 8.63 17.10
CA THR A 251 18.04 9.18 18.11
C THR A 251 17.53 10.53 17.67
N LEU A 252 16.23 10.76 17.83
CA LEU A 252 15.52 11.98 17.46
C LEU A 252 14.70 12.44 18.67
N GLU A 253 14.87 13.67 19.12
CA GLU A 253 14.01 14.23 20.18
C GLU A 253 12.71 14.75 19.55
N GLN A 254 11.56 14.39 20.13
CA GLN A 254 10.23 14.75 19.63
C GLN A 254 9.82 16.16 20.10
N SER A 255 10.68 17.14 19.81
CA SER A 255 10.44 18.57 20.06
C SER A 255 10.09 19.30 18.76
N ALA A 256 9.74 20.59 18.84
CA ALA A 256 9.45 21.39 17.66
C ALA A 256 10.64 21.47 16.67
N ALA A 257 11.88 21.46 17.18
CA ALA A 257 13.10 21.55 16.39
C ALA A 257 13.61 20.19 15.89
N LEU A 258 13.07 19.08 16.38
CA LEU A 258 13.41 17.71 15.97
C LEU A 258 14.93 17.44 15.90
N PRO A 259 15.73 17.76 16.95
CA PRO A 259 17.16 17.51 16.91
C PRO A 259 17.44 16.01 16.86
N TRP A 260 18.42 15.63 16.05
CA TRP A 260 18.78 14.23 15.83
C TRP A 260 20.28 13.98 16.01
N ARG A 261 20.61 12.75 16.39
CA ARG A 261 21.98 12.25 16.50
C ARG A 261 22.05 10.86 15.89
N VAL A 262 23.16 10.57 15.22
CA VAL A 262 23.46 9.27 14.65
C VAL A 262 24.83 8.81 15.17
N THR A 263 24.94 7.54 15.49
CA THR A 263 26.18 6.85 15.86
C THR A 263 26.31 5.60 15.00
N LEU A 264 27.48 5.42 14.39
CA LEU A 264 27.81 4.27 13.56
C LEU A 264 29.04 3.57 14.15
N GLU A 265 28.87 2.31 14.53
CA GLU A 265 29.93 1.44 15.02
C GLU A 265 30.32 0.47 13.92
N LEU A 266 31.61 0.45 13.58
CA LEU A 266 32.21 -0.40 12.57
C LEU A 266 33.28 -1.29 13.23
N PRO A 267 33.59 -2.46 12.66
CA PRO A 267 34.72 -3.25 13.14
C PRO A 267 36.02 -2.51 12.81
N ARG A 268 37.07 -2.74 13.61
CA ARG A 268 38.41 -2.26 13.27
C ARG A 268 38.87 -2.98 11.99
N PHE A 269 39.35 -2.22 11.02
CA PHE A 269 40.01 -2.75 9.84
C PHE A 269 41.50 -2.85 10.18
N ASP A 270 42.03 -4.07 10.20
CA ASP A 270 43.47 -4.35 10.32
C ASP A 270 44.14 -4.37 8.94
#